data_AF-A0A7X2NYG9-F1
#
_entry.id   AF-A0A7X2NYG9-F1
#
_cell.length_a   1.000
_cell.length_b   1.000
_cell.length_c   1.000
_cell.angle_alpha   90.00
_cell.angle_beta   90.00
_cell.angle_gamma   90.00
#
_symmetry.space_group_name_H-M   'P 1'
#
loop_
_entity.id
_entity.type
_entity.pdbx_description
1 polymer ?
#
loop_
_entity_poly.entity_id
_entity_poly.type
_entity_poly.pdbx_seq_one_letter_code
_entity_poly.pdbx_strand_id
1 'polypeptide(L)'
;MNDLSPSPPIRHDVRETTTCSVGSTSVWALDAQVAVSAAETAEAELSYSSECKSESKRKLAGAYYTPADVADHFWQIFFDRRNITSSLSAQNLLEGAHFVEPSAGAGALFFSLIKGLINQGLSPQIVRLINADLVDINQQALEFIRDQIETLEQRWDIKFDRVRLINGDFRSYEFPATDRTGVFFGNPPFVANQKGSSKWKNLYADFIERSLELSRKPAHLHFIVPLSLAFSRDYSALRSRMQRLKSEISISNYDNIPDTLFKSGKPKHTNTNKANSQRCSILSIAPARTSRVYASALQRWSKGERTSLLSSIPTFYDVTDYYLDDQIPRPANQLVADYLRASIEEKRLGSLICGASRYRLAIGSVARNYIGFREELDGSSNVLGFGSEKDFLTALGALSSRLFFDYWLTVGDGFHLTKSTILNFPLAQHVEEELQRLQPEVRKMWRNRNHFQKAKLNNGRQTKSFDFSAVAPSLYVNGR
;
A
#
# COMPACT_ATOMS: atom_id res chain seq x y z
N MET A 1 -45.16 8.05 -10.63
CA MET A 1 -44.27 7.16 -11.42
C MET A 1 -43.10 8.03 -11.84
N ASN A 2 -42.02 8.00 -11.06
CA ASN A 2 -40.87 8.88 -11.27
C ASN A 2 -39.70 8.04 -11.77
N ASP A 3 -39.23 8.40 -12.96
CA ASP A 3 -38.04 7.89 -13.62
C ASP A 3 -36.79 8.13 -12.77
N LEU A 4 -36.09 7.04 -12.43
CA LEU A 4 -34.76 7.04 -11.86
C LEU A 4 -33.77 6.74 -13.00
N SER A 5 -33.28 7.78 -13.65
CA SER A 5 -32.09 7.67 -14.50
C SER A 5 -30.83 7.70 -13.62
N PRO A 6 -29.84 6.81 -13.83
CA PRO A 6 -28.60 6.83 -13.09
C PRO A 6 -27.73 8.02 -13.54
N SER A 7 -27.21 8.78 -12.57
CA SER A 7 -26.25 9.86 -12.81
C SER A 7 -25.00 9.33 -13.51
N PRO A 8 -24.42 10.07 -14.47
CA PRO A 8 -23.23 9.63 -15.19
C PRO A 8 -22.00 9.61 -14.27
N PRO A 9 -21.00 8.76 -14.56
CA PRO A 9 -19.75 8.73 -13.82
C PRO A 9 -19.03 10.07 -13.98
N ILE A 10 -18.48 10.57 -12.88
CA ILE A 10 -17.59 11.74 -12.86
C ILE A 10 -16.37 11.36 -13.71
N ARG A 11 -16.32 11.84 -14.95
CA ARG A 11 -15.12 11.80 -15.78
C ARG A 11 -14.08 12.69 -15.10
N HIS A 12 -13.03 12.09 -14.57
CA HIS A 12 -11.78 12.81 -14.40
C HIS A 12 -11.25 13.09 -15.80
N ASP A 13 -11.48 14.30 -16.31
CA ASP A 13 -10.78 14.79 -17.49
C ASP A 13 -9.29 14.63 -17.23
N VAL A 14 -8.64 13.86 -18.12
CA VAL A 14 -7.20 13.84 -18.27
C VAL A 14 -6.80 15.25 -18.69
N ARG A 15 -6.50 16.10 -17.71
CA ARG A 15 -5.91 17.40 -17.97
C ARG A 15 -4.56 17.15 -18.61
N GLU A 16 -4.41 17.61 -19.84
CA GLU A 16 -3.11 17.87 -20.45
C GLU A 16 -2.25 18.60 -19.42
N THR A 17 -1.14 17.98 -19.07
CA THR A 17 -0.10 18.54 -18.22
C THR A 17 0.42 19.81 -18.90
N THR A 18 -0.19 20.93 -18.58
CA THR A 18 0.42 22.23 -18.75
C THR A 18 1.66 22.19 -17.87
N THR A 19 2.83 22.25 -18.49
CA THR A 19 4.12 22.38 -17.83
C THR A 19 4.11 23.65 -16.97
N CYS A 20 3.71 23.49 -15.70
CA CYS A 20 3.91 24.51 -14.69
C CYS A 20 5.41 24.79 -14.62
N SER A 21 5.78 26.03 -14.89
CA SER A 21 7.11 26.57 -14.63
C SER A 21 7.59 26.12 -13.25
N VAL A 22 8.79 25.56 -13.18
CA VAL A 22 9.49 25.25 -11.93
C VAL A 22 9.57 26.54 -11.11
N GLY A 23 8.61 26.73 -10.20
CA GLY A 23 8.62 27.84 -9.26
C GLY A 23 9.86 27.71 -8.38
N SER A 24 10.56 28.82 -8.15
CA SER A 24 11.68 28.85 -7.22
C SER A 24 11.20 28.34 -5.85
N THR A 25 11.70 27.19 -5.40
CA THR A 25 11.43 26.67 -4.05
C THR A 25 11.78 27.76 -3.04
N SER A 26 10.85 28.09 -2.14
CA SER A 26 11.12 29.13 -1.14
C SER A 26 12.27 28.72 -0.23
N VAL A 27 13.03 29.69 0.27
CA VAL A 27 14.13 29.43 1.22
C VAL A 27 13.62 28.67 2.45
N TRP A 28 12.39 28.96 2.91
CA TRP A 28 11.79 28.25 4.03
C TRP A 28 11.48 26.78 3.73
N ALA A 29 11.07 26.46 2.51
CA ALA A 29 10.89 25.07 2.10
C ALA A 29 12.23 24.31 2.02
N LEU A 30 13.32 25.00 1.66
CA LEU A 30 14.68 24.43 1.72
C LEU A 30 15.12 24.18 3.17
N ASP A 31 14.86 25.11 4.08
CA ASP A 31 15.17 24.94 5.50
C ASP A 31 14.42 23.76 6.11
N ALA A 32 13.11 23.63 5.82
CA ALA A 32 12.33 22.48 6.25
C ALA A 32 12.83 21.18 5.62
N GLN A 33 13.27 21.20 4.35
CA GLN A 33 13.91 20.04 3.71
C GLN A 33 15.20 19.62 4.43
N VAL A 34 16.01 20.56 4.91
CA VAL A 34 17.21 20.24 5.70
C VAL A 34 16.82 19.48 6.96
N ALA A 35 15.78 19.90 7.68
CA ALA A 35 15.29 19.18 8.86
C ALA A 35 14.78 17.76 8.51
N VAL A 36 14.06 17.59 7.39
CA VAL A 36 13.63 16.27 6.91
C VAL A 36 14.84 15.36 6.61
N SER A 37 15.85 15.87 5.91
CA SER A 37 17.06 15.12 5.59
C SER A 37 17.89 14.79 6.84
N ALA A 38 17.93 15.70 7.81
CA ALA A 38 18.57 15.49 9.10
C ALA A 38 17.84 14.39 9.89
N ALA A 39 16.51 14.40 9.90
CA ALA A 39 15.70 13.36 10.52
C ALA A 39 15.94 11.98 9.88
N GLU A 40 15.96 11.89 8.54
CA GLU A 40 16.31 10.64 7.84
C GLU A 40 17.71 10.14 8.25
N THR A 41 18.69 11.05 8.32
CA THR A 41 20.06 10.72 8.72
C THR A 41 20.12 10.26 10.18
N ALA A 42 19.45 10.96 11.09
CA ALA A 42 19.41 10.63 12.50
C ALA A 42 18.75 9.28 12.76
N GLU A 43 17.65 8.95 12.08
CA GLU A 43 17.02 7.64 12.20
C GLU A 43 17.86 6.53 11.57
N ALA A 44 18.55 6.82 10.46
CA ALA A 44 19.52 5.90 9.89
C ALA A 44 20.66 5.64 10.89
N GLU A 45 21.26 6.70 11.43
CA GLU A 45 22.33 6.61 12.42
C GLU A 45 21.87 5.88 13.68
N LEU A 46 20.74 6.22 14.30
CA LEU A 46 20.17 5.47 15.43
C LEU A 46 19.92 4.00 15.07
N SER A 47 19.55 3.71 13.82
CA SER A 47 19.44 2.34 13.30
C SER A 47 20.79 1.61 13.13
N TYR A 48 21.91 2.33 13.15
CA TYR A 48 23.29 1.83 12.91
C TYR A 48 24.28 2.07 14.08
N SER A 49 24.02 2.99 15.03
CA SER A 49 24.99 3.55 16.00
C SER A 49 24.76 3.17 17.45
N SER A 50 23.65 2.49 17.81
CA SER A 50 23.53 1.91 19.15
C SER A 50 24.74 0.99 19.43
N GLU A 51 25.25 0.93 20.67
CA GLU A 51 26.34 0.03 21.13
C GLU A 51 26.10 -1.47 20.81
N CYS A 52 24.93 -1.79 20.24
CA CYS A 52 24.39 -3.10 20.00
C CYS A 52 24.32 -3.39 18.49
N LYS A 53 25.42 -3.95 17.94
CA LYS A 53 25.59 -4.33 16.52
C LYS A 53 24.70 -5.50 16.04
N SER A 54 23.41 -5.61 16.39
CA SER A 54 22.58 -6.74 15.93
C SER A 54 21.15 -6.41 15.48
N GLU A 55 20.85 -6.88 14.26
CA GLU A 55 19.55 -6.93 13.56
C GLU A 55 18.38 -7.46 14.40
N SER A 56 18.68 -8.32 15.38
CA SER A 56 17.70 -8.94 16.26
C SER A 56 16.86 -7.90 17.00
N LYS A 57 17.49 -6.83 17.49
CA LYS A 57 16.78 -5.72 18.16
C LYS A 57 16.02 -4.80 17.21
N ARG A 58 16.40 -4.68 15.94
CA ARG A 58 15.63 -3.94 14.91
C ARG A 58 14.31 -4.63 14.58
N LYS A 59 14.33 -5.97 14.44
CA LYS A 59 13.09 -6.76 14.31
C LYS A 59 12.24 -6.72 15.60
N LEU A 60 12.87 -6.62 16.77
CA LEU A 60 12.18 -6.47 18.05
C LEU A 60 11.59 -5.07 18.26
N ALA A 61 12.21 -4.02 17.72
CA ALA A 61 11.73 -2.63 17.83
C ALA A 61 10.80 -2.21 16.68
N GLY A 62 10.87 -2.88 15.52
CA GLY A 62 10.01 -2.64 14.35
C GLY A 62 10.02 -1.20 13.82
N ALA A 63 11.04 -0.42 14.21
CA ALA A 63 11.27 0.93 13.76
C ALA A 63 11.82 0.89 12.33
N TYR A 64 10.98 1.23 11.36
CA TYR A 64 11.41 1.57 10.03
C TYR A 64 11.54 3.09 9.98
N TYR A 65 12.75 3.59 9.71
CA TYR A 65 12.92 5.02 9.49
C TYR A 65 12.17 5.45 8.24
N THR A 66 11.72 6.70 8.18
CA THR A 66 10.97 7.22 7.02
C THR A 66 11.88 8.06 6.12
N PRO A 67 12.23 7.58 4.91
CA PRO A 67 13.06 8.36 3.99
C PRO A 67 12.37 9.66 3.57
N ALA A 68 13.14 10.71 3.28
CA ALA A 68 12.61 12.02 2.92
C ALA A 68 11.65 11.97 1.73
N ASP A 69 12.00 11.18 0.69
CA ASP A 69 11.15 11.00 -0.49
C ASP A 69 9.82 10.30 -0.18
N VAL A 70 9.79 9.39 0.80
CA VAL A 70 8.56 8.74 1.26
C VAL A 70 7.73 9.70 2.10
N ALA A 71 8.36 10.53 2.95
CA ALA A 71 7.67 11.51 3.77
C ALA A 71 6.96 12.57 2.91
N ASP A 72 7.62 13.05 1.86
CA ASP A 72 7.01 13.98 0.90
C ASP A 72 5.84 13.33 0.16
N HIS A 73 6.05 12.13 -0.37
CA HIS A 73 5.03 11.37 -1.07
C HIS A 73 3.79 11.06 -0.19
N PHE A 74 4.03 10.78 1.08
CA PHE A 74 3.00 10.59 2.09
C PHE A 74 2.11 11.84 2.23
N TRP A 75 2.69 13.04 2.34
CA TRP A 75 1.90 14.27 2.42
C TRP A 75 1.28 14.70 1.10
N GLN A 76 1.91 14.40 -0.04
CA GLN A 76 1.29 14.61 -1.35
C GLN A 76 -0.03 13.84 -1.47
N ILE A 77 -0.05 12.57 -1.06
CA ILE A 77 -1.29 11.78 -1.02
C ILE A 77 -2.30 12.41 -0.07
N PHE A 78 -1.89 12.83 1.13
CA PHE A 78 -2.81 13.45 2.08
C PHE A 78 -3.44 14.72 1.48
N PHE A 79 -2.64 15.63 0.92
CA PHE A 79 -3.15 16.88 0.34
C PHE A 79 -4.06 16.63 -0.85
N ASP A 80 -3.72 15.70 -1.74
CA ASP A 80 -4.59 15.30 -2.86
C ASP A 80 -5.94 14.78 -2.36
N ARG A 81 -5.94 13.77 -1.46
CA ARG A 81 -7.15 13.16 -0.92
C ARG A 81 -7.98 14.09 -0.05
N ARG A 82 -7.43 15.21 0.40
CA ARG A 82 -8.13 16.24 1.18
C ARG A 82 -8.38 17.54 0.40
N ASN A 83 -8.09 17.54 -0.91
CA ASN A 83 -8.24 18.69 -1.78
C ASN A 83 -7.57 19.97 -1.22
N ILE A 84 -6.36 19.80 -0.68
CA ILE A 84 -5.50 20.88 -0.19
C ILE A 84 -4.62 21.34 -1.34
N THR A 85 -5.14 22.27 -2.13
CA THR A 85 -4.54 22.70 -3.41
C THR A 85 -4.17 24.17 -3.45
N SER A 86 -4.33 24.88 -2.33
CA SER A 86 -4.08 26.32 -2.21
C SER A 86 -3.70 26.72 -0.80
N SER A 87 -3.09 27.89 -0.65
CA SER A 87 -2.75 28.48 0.64
C SER A 87 -3.98 28.60 1.55
N LEU A 88 -5.13 29.00 1.02
CA LEU A 88 -6.37 29.08 1.79
C LEU A 88 -6.80 27.71 2.35
N SER A 89 -6.80 26.66 1.51
CA SER A 89 -7.16 25.31 1.96
C SER A 89 -6.15 24.75 2.98
N ALA A 90 -4.86 25.05 2.82
CA ALA A 90 -3.81 24.64 3.75
C ALA A 90 -3.93 25.38 5.09
N GLN A 91 -4.25 26.67 5.08
CA GLN A 91 -4.49 27.45 6.29
C GLN A 91 -5.74 26.94 7.03
N ASN A 92 -6.84 26.67 6.33
CA ASN A 92 -8.05 26.09 6.93
C ASN A 92 -7.77 24.75 7.62
N LEU A 93 -6.96 23.89 6.99
CA LEU A 93 -6.51 22.64 7.61
C LEU A 93 -5.74 22.93 8.91
N LEU A 94 -4.77 23.84 8.87
CA LEU A 94 -3.91 24.15 10.01
C LEU A 94 -4.67 24.76 11.20
N GLU A 95 -5.65 25.63 10.93
CA GLU A 95 -6.48 26.25 11.95
C GLU A 95 -7.49 25.26 12.58
N GLY A 96 -8.06 24.39 11.75
CA GLY A 96 -9.09 23.43 12.16
C GLY A 96 -8.56 22.13 12.79
N ALA A 97 -7.27 21.83 12.63
CA ALA A 97 -6.68 20.55 13.04
C ALA A 97 -5.90 20.60 14.36
N HIS A 98 -5.92 19.46 15.06
CA HIS A 98 -4.93 19.08 16.06
C HIS A 98 -4.18 17.86 15.50
N PHE A 99 -2.93 18.06 15.12
CA PHE A 99 -2.08 17.04 14.54
C PHE A 99 -1.50 16.15 15.64
N VAL A 100 -1.46 14.84 15.43
CA VAL A 100 -0.86 13.91 16.37
C VAL A 100 0.01 12.91 15.61
N GLU A 101 1.31 12.91 15.91
CA GLU A 101 2.22 11.86 15.47
C GLU A 101 2.45 10.87 16.63
N PRO A 102 1.89 9.65 16.57
CA PRO A 102 1.87 8.73 17.71
C PRO A 102 3.21 8.01 17.94
N SER A 103 4.11 8.06 16.96
CA SER A 103 5.43 7.47 16.97
C SER A 103 6.35 8.35 16.12
N ALA A 104 6.71 9.50 16.67
CA ALA A 104 7.32 10.59 15.92
C ALA A 104 8.71 10.26 15.36
N GLY A 105 9.44 9.32 15.98
CA GLY A 105 10.83 9.05 15.62
C GLY A 105 11.64 10.35 15.66
N ALA A 106 12.46 10.60 14.64
CA ALA A 106 13.20 11.86 14.50
C ALA A 106 12.38 12.99 13.83
N GLY A 107 11.08 12.79 13.60
CA GLY A 107 10.16 13.82 13.10
C GLY A 107 10.13 13.99 11.58
N ALA A 108 10.60 13.00 10.79
CA ALA A 108 10.66 13.12 9.33
C ALA A 108 9.29 13.48 8.71
N LEU A 109 8.20 12.89 9.21
CA LEU A 109 6.85 13.20 8.74
C LEU A 109 6.38 14.57 9.22
N PHE A 110 6.64 14.96 10.48
CA PHE A 110 6.31 16.31 10.97
C PHE A 110 7.03 17.42 10.19
N PHE A 111 8.34 17.30 9.95
CA PHE A 111 9.07 18.31 9.17
C PHE A 111 8.65 18.32 7.69
N SER A 112 8.28 17.16 7.13
CA SER A 112 7.72 17.10 5.78
C SER A 112 6.32 17.72 5.70
N LEU A 113 5.51 17.68 6.77
CA LEU A 113 4.26 18.43 6.87
C LEU A 113 4.51 19.93 6.79
N ILE A 114 5.46 20.44 7.59
CA ILE A 114 5.86 21.86 7.58
C ILE A 114 6.28 22.28 6.17
N LYS A 115 7.18 21.51 5.55
CA LYS A 115 7.62 21.73 4.17
C LYS A 115 6.44 21.73 3.20
N GLY A 116 5.54 20.75 3.32
CA GLY A 116 4.34 20.62 2.50
C GLY A 116 3.43 21.83 2.59
N LEU A 117 3.17 22.34 3.79
CA LEU A 117 2.37 23.54 4.04
C LEU A 117 3.01 24.80 3.43
N ILE A 118 4.34 24.95 3.54
CA ILE A 118 5.07 26.06 2.91
C ILE A 118 4.97 25.96 1.38
N ASN A 119 5.09 24.76 0.82
CA ASN A 119 4.93 24.53 -0.63
C ASN A 119 3.50 24.81 -1.12
N GLN A 120 2.49 24.73 -0.25
CA GLN A 120 1.13 25.21 -0.54
C GLN A 120 0.99 26.74 -0.44
N GLY A 121 2.07 27.47 -0.18
CA GLY A 121 2.12 28.92 -0.15
C GLY A 121 1.93 29.53 1.24
N LEU A 122 1.99 28.76 2.32
CA LEU A 122 1.94 29.31 3.67
C LEU A 122 3.29 29.93 4.06
N SER A 123 3.24 31.09 4.72
CA SER A 123 4.42 31.71 5.32
C SER A 123 4.75 31.08 6.68
N PRO A 124 6.00 31.19 7.16
CA PRO A 124 6.36 30.77 8.52
C PRO A 124 5.45 31.34 9.61
N GLN A 125 4.97 32.59 9.43
CA GLN A 125 4.08 33.26 10.38
C GLN A 125 2.71 32.58 10.53
N ILE A 126 2.24 31.89 9.50
CA ILE A 126 1.01 31.08 9.54
C ILE A 126 1.34 29.67 10.03
N VAL A 127 2.40 29.05 9.49
CA VAL A 127 2.78 27.66 9.82
C VAL A 127 3.09 27.51 11.31
N ARG A 128 3.65 28.52 11.97
CA ARG A 128 3.90 28.50 13.43
C ARG A 128 2.66 28.25 14.29
N LEU A 129 1.46 28.49 13.74
CA LEU A 129 0.19 28.29 14.45
C LEU A 129 -0.25 26.82 14.49
N ILE A 130 0.49 25.92 13.84
CA ILE A 130 0.27 24.46 13.87
C ILE A 130 0.15 23.99 15.32
N ASN A 131 -0.88 23.19 15.59
CA ASN A 131 -1.10 22.58 16.88
C ASN A 131 -0.86 21.09 16.76
N ALA A 132 0.21 20.61 17.39
CA ALA A 132 0.71 19.27 17.17
C ALA A 132 1.18 18.62 18.48
N ASP A 133 0.87 17.33 18.63
CA ASP A 133 1.45 16.46 19.65
C ASP A 133 2.34 15.43 18.97
N LEU A 134 3.63 15.47 19.27
CA LEU A 134 4.62 14.51 18.78
C LEU A 134 4.95 13.56 19.93
N VAL A 135 4.46 12.33 19.83
CA VAL A 135 4.55 11.31 20.87
C VAL A 135 5.62 10.30 20.46
N ASP A 136 6.56 10.02 21.35
CA ASP A 136 7.49 8.91 21.15
C ASP A 136 7.97 8.34 22.50
N ILE A 137 8.24 7.04 22.54
CA ILE A 137 8.82 6.39 23.72
C ILE A 137 10.29 6.76 23.89
N ASN A 138 10.97 7.12 22.80
CA ASN A 138 12.38 7.45 22.77
C ASN A 138 12.60 8.94 23.02
N GLN A 139 13.04 9.25 24.23
CA GLN A 139 13.36 10.62 24.65
C GLN A 139 14.41 11.30 23.74
N GLN A 140 15.42 10.57 23.26
CA GLN A 140 16.46 11.14 22.40
C GLN A 140 15.91 11.57 21.03
N ALA A 141 14.89 10.87 20.54
CA ALA A 141 14.25 11.21 19.27
C ALA A 141 13.44 12.51 19.41
N LEU A 142 12.77 12.70 20.55
CA LEU A 142 12.07 13.95 20.88
C LEU A 142 13.04 15.12 21.10
N GLU A 143 14.19 14.88 21.74
CA GLU A 143 15.25 15.89 21.87
C GLU A 143 15.79 16.32 20.50
N PHE A 144 16.04 15.37 19.59
CA PHE A 144 16.41 15.69 18.22
C PHE A 144 15.36 16.55 17.51
N ILE A 145 14.08 16.21 17.64
CA ILE A 145 12.99 17.03 17.07
C ILE A 145 13.02 18.45 17.65
N ARG A 146 13.25 18.59 18.95
CA ARG A 146 13.35 19.91 19.61
C ARG A 146 14.46 20.75 19.01
N ASP A 147 15.66 20.20 18.85
CA ASP A 147 16.81 20.91 18.30
C ASP A 147 16.56 21.39 16.86
N GLN A 148 15.88 20.56 16.05
CA GLN A 148 15.48 20.94 14.70
C GLN A 148 14.41 22.03 14.70
N ILE A 149 13.42 21.96 15.60
CA ILE A 149 12.41 23.02 15.77
C ILE A 149 13.11 24.34 16.16
N GLU A 150 13.99 24.33 17.16
CA GLU A 150 14.73 25.52 17.60
C GLU A 150 15.56 26.14 16.48
N THR A 151 16.17 25.30 15.63
CA THR A 151 16.91 25.75 14.44
C THR A 151 15.98 26.48 13.45
N LEU A 152 14.79 25.94 13.18
CA LEU A 152 13.81 26.60 12.30
C LEU A 152 13.28 27.90 12.91
N GLU A 153 12.98 27.90 14.22
CA GLU A 153 12.54 29.10 14.95
C GLU A 153 13.55 30.25 14.85
N GLN A 154 14.83 29.96 15.03
CA GLN A 154 15.90 30.95 14.91
C GLN A 154 16.04 31.48 13.48
N ARG A 155 16.00 30.59 12.48
CA ARG A 155 16.16 30.99 11.06
C ARG A 155 14.98 31.81 10.55
N TRP A 156 13.78 31.55 11.05
CA TRP A 156 12.56 32.18 10.56
C TRP A 156 12.03 33.31 11.45
N ASP A 157 12.68 33.55 12.59
CA ASP A 157 12.25 34.52 13.61
C ASP A 157 10.78 34.30 14.04
N ILE A 158 10.47 33.05 14.42
CA ILE A 158 9.15 32.61 14.91
C ILE A 158 9.29 31.72 16.15
N LYS A 159 8.14 31.35 16.74
CA LYS A 159 8.02 30.32 17.78
C LYS A 159 6.88 29.34 17.49
N PHE A 160 7.14 28.05 17.69
CA PHE A 160 6.19 26.95 17.58
C PHE A 160 5.56 26.62 18.95
N ASP A 161 4.90 27.61 19.56
CA ASP A 161 4.37 27.52 20.95
C ASP A 161 3.29 26.43 21.17
N ARG A 162 2.79 25.83 20.09
CA ARG A 162 1.68 24.86 20.09
C ARG A 162 2.11 23.46 19.67
N VAL A 163 3.42 23.21 19.58
CA VAL A 163 3.98 21.88 19.34
C VAL A 163 4.42 21.28 20.68
N ARG A 164 3.79 20.18 21.08
CA ARG A 164 4.14 19.45 22.30
C ARG A 164 4.92 18.20 21.98
N LEU A 165 6.05 18.02 22.66
CA LEU A 165 6.85 16.80 22.62
C LEU A 165 6.51 15.96 23.86
N ILE A 166 5.98 14.76 23.64
CA ILE A 166 5.41 13.92 24.70
C ILE A 166 6.18 12.61 24.76
N ASN A 167 6.97 12.42 25.81
CA ASN A 167 7.65 11.15 26.05
C ASN A 167 6.70 10.14 26.69
N GLY A 168 6.32 9.11 25.95
CA GLY A 168 5.41 8.10 26.46
C GLY A 168 4.91 7.13 25.40
N ASP A 169 4.21 6.10 25.87
CA ASP A 169 3.51 5.14 25.02
C ASP A 169 2.20 5.75 24.51
N PHE A 170 2.06 5.85 23.18
CA PHE A 170 0.83 6.37 22.56
C PHE A 170 -0.43 5.59 22.92
N ARG A 171 -0.32 4.32 23.30
CA ARG A 171 -1.49 3.55 23.78
C ARG A 171 -2.09 4.15 25.05
N SER A 172 -1.28 4.89 25.82
CA SER A 172 -1.69 5.62 27.03
C SER A 172 -1.84 7.13 26.79
N TYR A 173 -1.60 7.63 25.57
CA TYR A 173 -1.80 9.04 25.24
C TYR A 173 -3.29 9.39 25.34
N GLU A 174 -3.58 10.58 25.84
CA GLU A 174 -4.93 11.13 25.92
C GLU A 174 -5.05 12.35 25.01
N PHE A 175 -6.06 12.34 24.13
CA PHE A 175 -6.29 13.44 23.22
C PHE A 175 -6.89 14.63 23.99
N PRO A 176 -6.33 15.84 23.84
CA PRO A 176 -6.77 16.99 24.60
C PRO A 176 -8.24 17.31 24.31
N ALA A 177 -8.94 17.85 25.31
CA ALA A 177 -10.28 18.40 25.09
C ALA A 177 -10.18 19.64 24.19
N THR A 178 -10.55 19.49 22.92
CA THR A 178 -10.47 20.54 21.91
C THR A 178 -11.62 20.41 20.92
N ASP A 179 -12.00 21.54 20.31
CA ASP A 179 -12.96 21.56 19.20
C ASP A 179 -12.33 21.25 17.85
N ARG A 180 -10.99 21.22 17.78
CA ARG A 180 -10.26 20.90 16.56
C ARG A 180 -10.41 19.43 16.20
N THR A 181 -10.41 19.16 14.90
CA THR A 181 -10.45 17.80 14.38
C THR A 181 -9.09 17.13 14.59
N GLY A 182 -9.07 15.91 15.13
CA GLY A 182 -7.85 15.13 15.23
C GLY A 182 -7.34 14.72 13.84
N VAL A 183 -6.05 14.95 13.58
CA VAL A 183 -5.34 14.45 12.39
C VAL A 183 -4.20 13.58 12.88
N PHE A 184 -4.43 12.27 12.94
CA PHE A 184 -3.42 11.29 13.34
C PHE A 184 -2.62 10.89 12.11
N PHE A 185 -1.30 11.04 12.16
CA PHE A 185 -0.42 10.71 11.04
C PHE A 185 0.86 10.05 11.55
N GLY A 186 1.56 9.26 10.74
CA GLY A 186 2.75 8.55 11.24
C GLY A 186 3.12 7.27 10.50
N ASN A 187 4.27 6.73 10.88
CA ASN A 187 4.74 5.40 10.51
C ASN A 187 4.80 4.52 11.78
N PRO A 188 3.65 4.00 12.25
CA PRO A 188 3.60 3.21 13.48
C PRO A 188 4.51 1.97 13.44
N PRO A 189 4.99 1.48 14.59
CA PRO A 189 5.93 0.35 14.64
C PRO A 189 5.33 -0.96 14.13
N PHE A 190 6.07 -1.69 13.28
CA PHE A 190 5.63 -2.97 12.71
C PHE A 190 6.05 -4.18 13.55
N VAL A 191 5.92 -4.08 14.87
CA VAL A 191 6.30 -5.12 15.83
C VAL A 191 5.14 -6.06 16.12
N ALA A 192 5.41 -7.37 16.12
CA ALA A 192 4.42 -8.34 16.58
C ALA A 192 4.09 -8.12 18.07
N ASN A 193 2.82 -8.04 18.40
CA ASN A 193 2.40 -7.99 19.79
C ASN A 193 2.74 -9.29 20.52
N GLN A 194 3.03 -9.18 21.81
CA GLN A 194 3.17 -10.36 22.65
C GLN A 194 1.84 -11.11 22.71
N LYS A 195 1.89 -12.44 22.72
CA LYS A 195 0.67 -13.25 22.75
C LYS A 195 -0.15 -12.93 23.99
N GLY A 196 -1.38 -12.45 23.80
CA GLY A 196 -2.30 -12.09 24.87
C GLY A 196 -2.25 -10.63 25.34
N SER A 197 -1.29 -9.81 24.86
CA SER A 197 -1.20 -8.39 25.28
C SER A 197 -2.12 -7.46 24.48
N SER A 198 -2.53 -7.88 23.29
CA SER A 198 -3.47 -7.17 22.41
C SER A 198 -4.29 -8.19 21.64
N LYS A 199 -5.48 -7.79 21.19
CA LYS A 199 -6.29 -8.57 20.23
C LYS A 199 -5.69 -8.58 18.83
N TRP A 200 -4.80 -7.62 18.52
CA TRP A 200 -4.13 -7.53 17.23
C TRP A 200 -2.78 -8.22 17.27
N LYS A 201 -2.40 -8.87 16.15
CA LYS A 201 -1.09 -9.53 16.04
C LYS A 201 0.08 -8.57 15.93
N ASN A 202 -0.13 -7.32 15.54
CA ASN A 202 0.94 -6.34 15.33
C ASN A 202 0.53 -4.97 15.87
N LEU A 203 1.50 -4.26 16.43
CA LEU A 203 1.34 -3.01 17.17
C LEU A 203 0.78 -1.87 16.32
N TYR A 204 1.07 -1.82 15.01
CA TYR A 204 0.50 -0.79 14.13
C TYR A 204 -1.04 -0.79 14.15
N ALA A 205 -1.67 -1.95 14.37
CA ALA A 205 -3.12 -2.07 14.44
C ALA A 205 -3.68 -1.50 15.76
N ASP A 206 -2.94 -1.61 16.87
CA ASP A 206 -3.30 -0.91 18.11
C ASP A 206 -3.25 0.61 17.91
N PHE A 207 -2.28 1.11 17.15
CA PHE A 207 -2.14 2.54 16.87
C PHE A 207 -3.29 3.06 16.01
N ILE A 208 -3.71 2.30 14.97
CA ILE A 208 -4.91 2.63 14.18
C ILE A 208 -6.14 2.65 15.09
N GLU A 209 -6.34 1.59 15.86
CA GLU A 209 -7.50 1.48 16.74
C GLU A 209 -7.57 2.61 17.76
N ARG A 210 -6.46 2.88 18.46
CA ARG A 210 -6.38 3.95 19.45
C ARG A 210 -6.64 5.32 18.82
N SER A 211 -6.08 5.60 17.64
CA SER A 211 -6.32 6.85 16.92
C SER A 211 -7.80 7.04 16.55
N LEU A 212 -8.49 5.94 16.19
CA LEU A 212 -9.94 5.97 15.90
C LEU A 212 -10.80 6.13 17.17
N GLU A 213 -10.28 5.85 18.36
CA GLU A 213 -11.01 5.93 19.64
C GLU A 213 -10.81 7.27 20.35
N LEU A 214 -9.63 7.88 20.17
CA LEU A 214 -9.20 9.05 20.92
C LEU A 214 -9.96 10.33 20.59
N SER A 215 -10.43 10.49 19.36
CA SER A 215 -11.11 11.72 18.97
C SER A 215 -12.60 11.63 19.25
N ARG A 216 -13.13 12.65 19.95
CA ARG A 216 -14.57 12.82 20.18
C ARG A 216 -15.34 13.09 18.89
N LYS A 217 -14.67 13.69 17.90
CA LYS A 217 -15.20 13.97 16.56
C LYS A 217 -14.59 12.94 15.59
N PRO A 218 -15.26 12.64 14.46
CA PRO A 218 -14.64 11.88 13.39
C PRO A 218 -13.26 12.48 13.02
N ALA A 219 -12.20 11.70 13.16
CA ALA A 219 -10.82 12.14 12.94
C ALA A 219 -10.31 11.75 11.55
N HIS A 220 -9.27 12.44 11.11
CA HIS A 220 -8.43 12.00 10.00
C HIS A 220 -7.37 11.03 10.53
N LEU A 221 -7.09 9.99 9.76
CA LEU A 221 -5.98 9.09 9.98
C LEU A 221 -5.16 9.00 8.70
N HIS A 222 -3.83 9.08 8.79
CA HIS A 222 -2.95 8.96 7.64
C HIS A 222 -1.67 8.21 8.03
N PHE A 223 -1.61 6.89 7.84
CA PHE A 223 -0.51 6.06 8.33
C PHE A 223 0.18 5.26 7.24
N ILE A 224 1.49 5.06 7.39
CA ILE A 224 2.22 4.00 6.68
C ILE A 224 2.05 2.70 7.46
N VAL A 225 1.52 1.66 6.81
CA VAL A 225 1.13 0.40 7.46
C VAL A 225 1.56 -0.79 6.62
N PRO A 226 1.72 -1.99 7.20
CA PRO A 226 1.96 -3.20 6.41
C PRO A 226 0.81 -3.50 5.43
N LEU A 227 1.16 -3.97 4.21
CA LEU A 227 0.18 -4.38 3.18
C LEU A 227 -0.82 -5.44 3.70
N SER A 228 -0.44 -6.19 4.73
CA SER A 228 -1.29 -7.19 5.37
C SER A 228 -2.60 -6.63 5.91
N LEU A 229 -2.69 -5.32 6.19
CA LEU A 229 -3.95 -4.66 6.54
C LEU A 229 -5.01 -4.89 5.45
N ALA A 230 -4.62 -4.91 4.18
CA ALA A 230 -5.55 -4.99 3.06
C ALA A 230 -6.09 -6.41 2.78
N PHE A 231 -5.42 -7.48 3.25
CA PHE A 231 -5.79 -8.86 2.88
C PHE A 231 -5.68 -9.92 3.97
N SER A 232 -4.90 -9.70 5.04
CA SER A 232 -4.68 -10.75 6.03
C SER A 232 -5.94 -10.95 6.88
N ARG A 233 -6.28 -12.22 7.13
CA ARG A 233 -7.37 -12.61 8.04
C ARG A 233 -7.18 -12.07 9.46
N ASP A 234 -5.93 -11.81 9.86
CA ASP A 234 -5.58 -11.25 11.16
C ASP A 234 -6.11 -9.83 11.38
N TYR A 235 -6.45 -9.11 10.30
CA TYR A 235 -6.95 -7.73 10.35
C TYR A 235 -8.35 -7.58 9.73
N SER A 236 -9.07 -8.70 9.58
CA SER A 236 -10.48 -8.75 9.14
C SER A 236 -11.39 -7.84 9.97
N ALA A 237 -11.33 -8.00 11.30
CA ALA A 237 -12.10 -7.19 12.23
C ALA A 237 -11.72 -5.69 12.17
N LEU A 238 -10.45 -5.36 11.91
CA LEU A 238 -10.01 -3.98 11.77
C LEU A 238 -10.55 -3.36 10.47
N ARG A 239 -10.47 -4.07 9.33
CA ARG A 239 -11.10 -3.64 8.07
C ARG A 239 -12.61 -3.44 8.23
N SER A 240 -13.29 -4.39 8.86
CA SER A 240 -14.73 -4.30 9.15
C SER A 240 -15.07 -3.10 10.05
N ARG A 241 -14.20 -2.76 11.01
CA ARG A 241 -14.37 -1.55 11.83
C ARG A 241 -14.19 -0.29 10.99
N MET A 242 -13.14 -0.22 10.17
CA MET A 242 -12.87 0.91 9.28
C MET A 242 -14.03 1.14 8.31
N GLN A 243 -14.53 0.10 7.64
CA GLN A 243 -15.63 0.20 6.67
C GLN A 243 -16.97 0.64 7.29
N ARG A 244 -17.18 0.39 8.59
CA ARG A 244 -18.36 0.87 9.32
C ARG A 244 -18.29 2.34 9.70
N LEU A 245 -17.13 2.98 9.56
CA LEU A 245 -17.01 4.42 9.73
C LEU A 245 -17.75 5.13 8.58
N LYS A 246 -18.39 6.26 8.90
CA LYS A 246 -18.88 7.20 7.88
C LYS A 246 -17.69 7.99 7.34
N SER A 247 -16.86 7.33 6.55
CA SER A 247 -15.58 7.84 6.10
C SER A 247 -15.26 7.45 4.67
N GLU A 248 -14.44 8.28 4.03
CA GLU A 248 -13.65 7.86 2.90
C GLU A 248 -12.38 7.17 3.39
N ILE A 249 -12.11 5.98 2.88
CA ILE A 249 -10.87 5.23 3.07
C ILE A 249 -10.12 5.22 1.75
N SER A 250 -8.86 5.60 1.74
CA SER A 250 -7.98 5.54 0.56
C SER A 250 -6.70 4.81 0.93
N ILE A 251 -6.30 3.80 0.15
CA ILE A 251 -5.10 3.01 0.42
C ILE A 251 -4.23 2.97 -0.83
N SER A 252 -3.04 3.57 -0.78
CA SER A 252 -2.02 3.35 -1.81
C SER A 252 -1.10 2.21 -1.39
N ASN A 253 -0.74 1.32 -2.32
CA ASN A 253 -0.11 0.03 -2.02
C ASN A 253 1.23 -0.12 -2.73
N TYR A 254 2.26 -0.53 -2.01
CA TYR A 254 3.63 -0.61 -2.53
C TYR A 254 4.21 -2.00 -2.34
N ASP A 255 4.64 -2.60 -3.46
CA ASP A 255 5.37 -3.86 -3.44
C ASP A 255 6.80 -3.65 -2.89
N ASN A 256 7.51 -4.75 -2.71
CA ASN A 256 8.93 -4.81 -2.40
C ASN A 256 9.74 -5.44 -3.56
N ILE A 257 9.11 -5.58 -4.74
CA ILE A 257 9.70 -6.12 -5.96
C ILE A 257 9.25 -5.28 -7.15
N PRO A 258 10.16 -4.75 -8.00
CA PRO A 258 11.62 -4.86 -7.91
C PRO A 258 12.31 -4.05 -6.80
N ASP A 259 11.79 -2.87 -6.44
CA ASP A 259 12.33 -1.99 -5.39
C ASP A 259 11.33 -1.82 -4.23
N THR A 260 11.77 -1.19 -3.14
CA THR A 260 11.06 -1.11 -1.85
C THR A 260 10.78 0.31 -1.40
N LEU A 261 9.64 0.56 -0.74
CA LEU A 261 9.32 1.87 -0.15
C LEU A 261 10.40 2.30 0.85
N PHE A 262 10.86 1.36 1.69
CA PHE A 262 11.90 1.56 2.70
C PHE A 262 13.17 0.79 2.34
N LYS A 263 14.30 1.51 2.20
CA LYS A 263 15.59 0.98 1.70
C LYS A 263 16.35 0.10 2.71
N SER A 264 15.80 -0.17 3.89
CA SER A 264 16.52 -0.83 5.00
C SER A 264 16.76 -2.32 4.73
N GLY A 265 18.04 -2.72 4.56
CA GLY A 265 18.39 -4.09 4.19
C GLY A 265 18.37 -5.13 5.33
N LYS A 266 18.38 -6.42 4.96
CA LYS A 266 18.64 -7.61 5.80
C LYS A 266 20.16 -7.85 5.95
N PRO A 267 20.71 -7.82 7.17
CA PRO A 267 22.04 -8.38 7.41
C PRO A 267 22.08 -9.92 7.36
N LYS A 268 23.23 -10.46 6.92
CA LYS A 268 23.74 -11.83 7.17
C LYS A 268 22.84 -13.06 6.95
N HIS A 269 21.85 -13.02 6.05
CA HIS A 269 21.40 -14.29 5.44
C HIS A 269 22.33 -14.66 4.28
N THR A 270 22.68 -15.95 4.16
CA THR A 270 23.39 -16.53 3.00
C THR A 270 22.60 -16.41 1.69
N ASN A 271 21.36 -15.92 1.76
CA ASN A 271 20.55 -15.56 0.62
C ASN A 271 20.98 -14.18 0.10
N THR A 272 21.36 -14.09 -1.18
CA THR A 272 21.92 -12.89 -1.80
C THR A 272 20.96 -11.68 -1.83
N ASN A 273 19.68 -11.88 -1.51
CA ASN A 273 18.70 -10.81 -1.41
C ASN A 273 18.71 -10.15 -0.02
N LYS A 274 19.43 -9.02 0.08
CA LYS A 274 19.52 -8.16 1.26
C LYS A 274 18.39 -7.12 1.36
N ALA A 275 17.36 -7.14 0.51
CA ALA A 275 16.30 -6.11 0.53
C ALA A 275 15.29 -6.29 1.68
N ASN A 276 14.69 -5.18 2.14
CA ASN A 276 13.51 -5.20 3.02
C ASN A 276 12.42 -6.07 2.39
N SER A 277 11.82 -6.98 3.15
CA SER A 277 10.72 -7.81 2.65
C SER A 277 9.35 -7.30 3.10
N GLN A 278 9.29 -6.18 3.81
CA GLN A 278 8.02 -5.58 4.18
C GLN A 278 7.41 -4.83 2.99
N ARG A 279 6.20 -5.21 2.60
CA ARG A 279 5.33 -4.44 1.71
C ARG A 279 4.49 -3.52 2.56
N CYS A 280 4.34 -2.28 2.12
CA CYS A 280 3.64 -1.25 2.89
C CYS A 280 2.55 -0.61 2.05
N SER A 281 1.60 -0.01 2.74
CA SER A 281 0.54 0.81 2.19
C SER A 281 0.52 2.13 2.94
N ILE A 282 0.06 3.19 2.27
CA ILE A 282 -0.29 4.45 2.93
C ILE A 282 -1.80 4.48 3.03
N LEU A 283 -2.30 4.36 4.25
CA LEU A 283 -3.71 4.37 4.62
C LEU A 283 -4.12 5.80 4.95
N SER A 284 -5.13 6.33 4.27
CA SER A 284 -5.80 7.58 4.61
C SER A 284 -7.27 7.33 4.93
N ILE A 285 -7.75 7.83 6.05
CA ILE A 285 -9.16 7.82 6.45
C ILE A 285 -9.58 9.26 6.72
N ALA A 286 -10.72 9.69 6.20
CA ALA A 286 -11.33 10.95 6.58
C ALA A 286 -12.84 10.84 6.73
N PRO A 287 -13.44 11.62 7.63
CA PRO A 287 -14.88 11.72 7.74
C PRO A 287 -15.50 12.10 6.38
N ALA A 288 -16.56 11.41 6.00
CA ALA A 288 -17.26 11.66 4.74
C ALA A 288 -18.77 11.49 4.93
N ARG A 289 -19.56 12.17 4.08
CA ARG A 289 -21.02 12.03 4.08
C ARG A 289 -21.46 10.63 3.65
N THR A 290 -20.72 10.05 2.70
CA THR A 290 -20.97 8.72 2.17
C THR A 290 -19.70 7.90 2.31
N SER A 291 -19.82 6.69 2.85
CA SER A 291 -18.69 5.78 2.95
C SER A 291 -18.20 5.38 1.57
N ARG A 292 -16.89 5.48 1.36
CA ARG A 292 -16.21 5.12 0.11
C ARG A 292 -14.89 4.45 0.43
N VAL A 293 -14.52 3.47 -0.39
CA VAL A 293 -13.22 2.80 -0.28
C VAL A 293 -12.53 2.90 -1.63
N TYR A 294 -11.34 3.50 -1.61
CA TYR A 294 -10.47 3.67 -2.76
C TYR A 294 -9.15 2.93 -2.53
N ALA A 295 -8.65 2.28 -3.57
CA ALA A 295 -7.37 1.60 -3.52
C ALA A 295 -6.57 1.81 -4.80
N SER A 296 -5.27 2.03 -4.67
CA SER A 296 -4.36 1.97 -5.82
C SER A 296 -4.02 0.53 -6.18
N ALA A 297 -3.49 0.34 -7.38
CA ALA A 297 -2.73 -0.86 -7.73
C ALA A 297 -1.61 -1.13 -6.70
N LEU A 298 -1.18 -2.39 -6.61
CA LEU A 298 0.08 -2.75 -5.95
C LEU A 298 1.24 -2.23 -6.82
N GLN A 299 1.79 -1.07 -6.44
CA GLN A 299 2.82 -0.37 -7.20
C GLN A 299 4.11 -1.19 -7.24
N ARG A 300 4.65 -1.37 -8.44
CA ARG A 300 5.91 -2.09 -8.70
C ARG A 300 6.78 -1.21 -9.59
N TRP A 301 8.02 -0.99 -9.17
CA TRP A 301 8.95 -0.09 -9.85
C TRP A 301 10.39 -0.59 -9.75
N SER A 302 11.20 -0.21 -10.72
CA SER A 302 12.65 -0.37 -10.69
C SER A 302 13.31 0.77 -9.90
N LYS A 303 14.57 0.57 -9.49
CA LYS A 303 15.32 1.58 -8.74
C LYS A 303 15.39 2.95 -9.46
N GLY A 304 15.44 2.96 -10.78
CA GLY A 304 15.50 4.20 -11.58
C GLY A 304 14.18 4.97 -11.64
N GLU A 305 13.06 4.31 -11.35
CA GLU A 305 11.71 4.89 -11.40
C GLU A 305 11.24 5.42 -10.03
N ARG A 306 12.04 5.28 -8.97
CA ARG A 306 11.64 5.68 -7.62
C ARG A 306 11.26 7.16 -7.55
N THR A 307 12.06 8.04 -8.14
CA THR A 307 11.80 9.49 -8.09
C THR A 307 10.49 9.84 -8.78
N SER A 308 10.24 9.32 -9.99
CA SER A 308 8.99 9.59 -10.71
C SER A 308 7.77 8.97 -10.03
N LEU A 309 7.92 7.77 -9.45
CA LEU A 309 6.84 7.12 -8.70
C LEU A 309 6.45 7.93 -7.45
N LEU A 310 7.43 8.32 -6.63
CA LEU A 310 7.19 9.01 -5.36
C LEU A 310 6.94 10.53 -5.51
N SER A 311 7.08 11.06 -6.72
CA SER A 311 6.68 12.43 -7.06
C SER A 311 5.29 12.51 -7.70
N SER A 312 4.55 11.40 -7.78
CA SER A 312 3.26 11.32 -8.45
C SER A 312 2.21 10.72 -7.53
N ILE A 313 0.97 11.20 -7.67
CA ILE A 313 -0.16 10.62 -6.94
C ILE A 313 -0.56 9.30 -7.62
N PRO A 314 -0.65 8.18 -6.88
CA PRO A 314 -1.13 6.93 -7.43
C PRO A 314 -2.58 7.08 -7.91
N THR A 315 -2.92 6.43 -9.02
CA THR A 315 -4.33 6.29 -9.41
C THR A 315 -5.08 5.46 -8.39
N PHE A 316 -6.21 5.98 -7.92
CA PHE A 316 -7.11 5.32 -6.99
C PHE A 316 -8.37 4.82 -7.70
N TYR A 317 -8.75 3.57 -7.45
CA TYR A 317 -9.94 2.95 -8.01
C TYR A 317 -11.02 2.80 -6.92
N ASP A 318 -12.29 3.06 -7.27
CA ASP A 318 -13.41 2.84 -6.36
C ASP A 318 -13.70 1.34 -6.21
N VAL A 319 -13.47 0.84 -5.01
CA VAL A 319 -13.63 -0.56 -4.61
C VAL A 319 -14.65 -0.70 -3.48
N THR A 320 -15.52 0.31 -3.30
CA THR A 320 -16.51 0.37 -2.21
C THR A 320 -17.39 -0.87 -2.16
N ASP A 321 -17.82 -1.38 -3.31
CA ASP A 321 -18.76 -2.50 -3.41
C ASP A 321 -18.09 -3.88 -3.47
N TYR A 322 -16.77 -3.95 -3.30
CA TYR A 322 -16.08 -5.24 -3.26
C TYR A 322 -16.18 -5.87 -1.88
N TYR A 323 -16.82 -7.04 -1.79
CA TYR A 323 -17.02 -7.78 -0.53
C TYR A 323 -16.52 -9.23 -0.57
N LEU A 324 -15.83 -9.65 -1.63
CA LEU A 324 -15.29 -11.00 -1.73
C LEU A 324 -14.08 -11.19 -0.82
N ASP A 325 -13.99 -12.37 -0.20
CA ASP A 325 -12.82 -12.84 0.55
C ASP A 325 -12.33 -11.91 1.70
N ASP A 326 -13.15 -10.96 2.16
CA ASP A 326 -12.85 -9.99 3.22
C ASP A 326 -11.53 -9.23 2.97
N GLN A 327 -11.34 -8.72 1.75
CA GLN A 327 -10.15 -7.92 1.39
C GLN A 327 -10.53 -6.54 0.86
N ILE A 328 -9.59 -5.60 0.94
CA ILE A 328 -9.62 -4.38 0.14
C ILE A 328 -8.79 -4.68 -1.11
N PRO A 329 -9.42 -4.86 -2.29
CA PRO A 329 -8.71 -5.23 -3.51
C PRO A 329 -7.85 -4.07 -3.99
N ARG A 330 -6.81 -4.37 -4.76
CA ARG A 330 -5.82 -3.40 -5.27
C ARG A 330 -5.77 -3.43 -6.79
N PRO A 331 -6.85 -3.02 -7.49
CA PRO A 331 -6.97 -3.23 -8.94
C PRO A 331 -5.74 -2.73 -9.68
N ALA A 332 -5.17 -3.56 -10.54
CA ALA A 332 -3.99 -3.19 -11.32
C ALA A 332 -4.28 -2.02 -12.29
N ASN A 333 -5.54 -1.87 -12.70
CA ASN A 333 -6.06 -0.81 -13.55
C ASN A 333 -7.60 -0.78 -13.47
N GLN A 334 -8.21 0.21 -14.14
CA GLN A 334 -9.66 0.38 -14.19
C GLN A 334 -10.38 -0.83 -14.80
N LEU A 335 -9.82 -1.45 -15.85
CA LEU A 335 -10.42 -2.63 -16.49
C LEU A 335 -10.55 -3.80 -15.51
N VAL A 336 -9.56 -4.01 -14.64
CA VAL A 336 -9.60 -5.05 -13.61
C VAL A 336 -10.60 -4.71 -12.50
N ALA A 337 -10.71 -3.43 -12.13
CA ALA A 337 -11.71 -2.99 -11.16
C ALA A 337 -13.14 -3.25 -11.67
N ASP A 338 -13.41 -2.88 -12.93
CA ASP A 338 -14.71 -3.09 -13.56
C ASP A 338 -14.99 -4.57 -13.81
N TYR A 339 -13.98 -5.35 -14.23
CA TYR A 339 -14.08 -6.81 -14.34
C TYR A 339 -14.51 -7.44 -13.02
N LEU A 340 -13.88 -7.07 -11.90
CA LEU A 340 -14.22 -7.61 -10.59
C LEU A 340 -15.62 -7.23 -10.13
N ARG A 341 -16.03 -5.98 -10.36
CA ARG A 341 -17.37 -5.51 -10.04
C ARG A 341 -18.43 -6.27 -10.84
N ALA A 342 -18.21 -6.42 -12.15
CA ALA A 342 -19.14 -7.10 -13.05
C ALA A 342 -19.17 -8.63 -12.81
N SER A 343 -18.07 -9.21 -12.34
CA SER A 343 -17.91 -10.67 -12.21
C SER A 343 -18.09 -11.18 -10.78
N ILE A 344 -18.71 -10.38 -9.90
CA ILE A 344 -18.78 -10.72 -8.47
C ILE A 344 -19.63 -11.97 -8.19
N GLU A 345 -20.69 -12.20 -8.96
CA GLU A 345 -21.58 -13.37 -8.86
C GLU A 345 -21.26 -14.47 -9.90
N GLU A 346 -20.25 -14.24 -10.74
CA GLU A 346 -19.93 -15.15 -11.84
C GLU A 346 -19.30 -16.46 -11.35
N LYS A 347 -19.43 -17.49 -12.19
CA LYS A 347 -18.79 -18.80 -12.03
C LYS A 347 -17.31 -18.63 -11.70
N ARG A 348 -16.80 -19.41 -10.76
CA ARG A 348 -15.38 -19.40 -10.38
C ARG A 348 -14.60 -20.47 -11.12
N LEU A 349 -13.30 -20.25 -11.36
CA LEU A 349 -12.41 -21.25 -11.95
C LEU A 349 -12.45 -22.58 -11.19
N GLY A 350 -12.64 -22.54 -9.87
CA GLY A 350 -12.75 -23.73 -9.03
C GLY A 350 -13.88 -24.68 -9.42
N SER A 351 -14.91 -24.21 -10.13
CA SER A 351 -15.98 -25.06 -10.66
C SER A 351 -15.53 -26.04 -11.75
N LEU A 352 -14.35 -25.81 -12.36
CA LEU A 352 -13.77 -26.70 -13.37
C LEU A 352 -13.00 -27.89 -12.76
N ILE A 353 -12.77 -27.89 -11.44
CA ILE A 353 -11.90 -28.86 -10.77
C ILE A 353 -12.61 -30.21 -10.61
N CYS A 354 -11.89 -31.29 -10.92
CA CYS A 354 -12.31 -32.66 -10.69
C CYS A 354 -11.21 -33.47 -9.97
N GLY A 355 -11.59 -34.28 -8.99
CA GLY A 355 -10.66 -35.01 -8.10
C GLY A 355 -9.90 -36.16 -8.77
N ALA A 356 -10.54 -36.94 -9.65
CA ALA A 356 -9.91 -38.00 -10.43
C ALA A 356 -9.69 -37.52 -11.86
N SER A 357 -8.43 -37.23 -12.23
CA SER A 357 -8.14 -36.63 -13.53
C SER A 357 -6.79 -37.04 -14.13
N ARG A 358 -6.81 -37.33 -15.44
CA ARG A 358 -5.64 -37.44 -16.32
C ARG A 358 -5.11 -36.09 -16.82
N TYR A 359 -5.93 -35.04 -16.73
CA TYR A 359 -5.58 -33.68 -17.13
C TYR A 359 -5.21 -32.87 -15.88
N ARG A 360 -3.90 -32.73 -15.64
CA ARG A 360 -3.37 -32.06 -14.45
C ARG A 360 -2.57 -30.84 -14.82
N LEU A 361 -2.73 -29.78 -14.05
CA LEU A 361 -1.95 -28.55 -14.17
C LEU A 361 -1.24 -28.27 -12.84
N ALA A 362 0.08 -28.22 -12.87
CA ALA A 362 0.89 -27.82 -11.73
C ALA A 362 1.33 -26.36 -11.91
N ILE A 363 1.11 -25.55 -10.87
CA ILE A 363 1.35 -24.10 -10.88
C ILE A 363 2.19 -23.78 -9.65
N GLY A 364 3.30 -23.06 -9.79
CA GLY A 364 4.14 -22.69 -8.66
C GLY A 364 3.35 -21.93 -7.59
N SER A 365 3.61 -22.21 -6.31
CA SER A 365 2.96 -21.52 -5.18
C SER A 365 3.43 -20.08 -4.95
N VAL A 366 4.40 -19.63 -5.73
CA VAL A 366 4.98 -18.29 -5.69
C VAL A 366 5.08 -17.75 -7.11
N ALA A 367 4.66 -16.51 -7.28
CA ALA A 367 4.80 -15.75 -8.53
C ALA A 367 5.57 -14.45 -8.26
N ARG A 368 6.15 -13.89 -9.32
CA ARG A 368 6.80 -12.57 -9.31
C ARG A 368 6.38 -11.80 -10.56
N ASN A 369 7.09 -12.01 -11.66
CA ASN A 369 6.84 -11.30 -12.92
C ASN A 369 5.91 -12.06 -13.85
N TYR A 370 5.66 -13.34 -13.56
CA TYR A 370 4.75 -14.21 -14.31
C TYR A 370 4.21 -15.33 -13.40
N ILE A 371 3.14 -15.99 -13.87
CA ILE A 371 2.60 -17.22 -13.27
C ILE A 371 3.36 -18.41 -13.84
N GLY A 372 4.10 -19.13 -13.00
CA GLY A 372 4.96 -20.22 -13.44
C GLY A 372 4.25 -21.57 -13.44
N PHE A 373 4.15 -22.22 -14.60
CA PHE A 373 3.61 -23.57 -14.75
C PHE A 373 4.71 -24.63 -14.66
N ARG A 374 4.40 -25.84 -14.19
CA ARG A 374 5.40 -26.91 -13.95
C ARG A 374 4.94 -28.25 -14.51
N GLU A 375 5.90 -29.13 -14.79
CA GLU A 375 5.60 -30.53 -15.14
C GLU A 375 5.57 -31.44 -13.90
N GLU A 376 6.47 -31.19 -12.95
CA GLU A 376 6.63 -32.03 -11.77
C GLU A 376 5.68 -31.61 -10.64
N LEU A 377 5.08 -32.62 -10.00
CA LEU A 377 4.27 -32.48 -8.79
C LEU A 377 5.21 -32.33 -7.58
N ASP A 378 5.94 -31.22 -7.53
CA ASP A 378 6.71 -30.87 -6.34
C ASP A 378 5.77 -30.35 -5.24
N GLY A 379 6.13 -30.53 -3.97
CA GLY A 379 5.37 -30.01 -2.84
C GLY A 379 5.29 -28.48 -2.76
N SER A 380 5.83 -27.76 -3.76
CA SER A 380 5.81 -26.30 -3.89
C SER A 380 4.85 -25.80 -4.97
N SER A 381 3.96 -26.67 -5.45
CA SER A 381 3.02 -26.38 -6.52
C SER A 381 1.57 -26.56 -6.09
N ASN A 382 0.70 -25.66 -6.56
CA ASN A 382 -0.74 -25.89 -6.58
C ASN A 382 -1.04 -26.85 -7.73
N VAL A 383 -1.61 -28.01 -7.42
CA VAL A 383 -1.98 -29.02 -8.40
C VAL A 383 -3.50 -29.03 -8.58
N LEU A 384 -3.93 -28.85 -9.83
CA LEU A 384 -5.33 -28.83 -10.25
C LEU A 384 -5.61 -30.01 -11.18
N GLY A 385 -6.73 -30.69 -10.99
CA GLY A 385 -7.21 -31.76 -11.87
C GLY A 385 -8.50 -31.37 -12.58
N PHE A 386 -8.68 -31.80 -13.83
CA PHE A 386 -9.82 -31.43 -14.69
C PHE A 386 -10.51 -32.64 -15.32
N GLY A 387 -11.83 -32.65 -15.41
CA GLY A 387 -12.58 -33.79 -15.97
C GLY A 387 -12.34 -33.99 -17.48
N SER A 388 -12.00 -32.92 -18.20
CA SER A 388 -11.88 -32.91 -19.65
C SER A 388 -10.65 -32.13 -20.13
N GLU A 389 -10.21 -32.37 -21.36
CA GLU A 389 -9.19 -31.53 -22.01
C GLU A 389 -9.70 -30.10 -22.20
N LYS A 390 -11.00 -29.94 -22.45
CA LYS A 390 -11.66 -28.64 -22.61
C LYS A 390 -11.44 -27.78 -21.37
N ASP A 391 -11.76 -28.30 -20.19
CA ASP A 391 -11.63 -27.57 -18.92
C ASP A 391 -10.17 -27.29 -18.59
N PHE A 392 -9.28 -28.25 -18.88
CA PHE A 392 -7.84 -28.07 -18.73
C PHE A 392 -7.31 -26.91 -19.59
N LEU A 393 -7.70 -26.85 -20.87
CA LEU A 393 -7.27 -25.77 -21.77
C LEU A 393 -7.88 -24.43 -21.37
N THR A 394 -9.15 -24.41 -20.95
CA THR A 394 -9.79 -23.19 -20.40
C THR A 394 -9.01 -22.68 -19.19
N ALA A 395 -8.69 -23.54 -18.23
CA ALA A 395 -7.94 -23.15 -17.04
C ALA A 395 -6.51 -22.73 -17.35
N LEU A 396 -5.82 -23.44 -18.25
CA LEU A 396 -4.48 -23.06 -18.68
C LEU A 396 -4.47 -21.67 -19.35
N GLY A 397 -5.41 -21.41 -20.25
CA GLY A 397 -5.54 -20.12 -20.93
C GLY A 397 -5.92 -18.98 -19.98
N ALA A 398 -6.84 -19.23 -19.04
CA ALA A 398 -7.20 -18.27 -18.01
C ALA A 398 -5.99 -17.90 -17.15
N LEU A 399 -5.30 -18.90 -16.60
CA LEU A 399 -4.20 -18.72 -15.65
C LEU A 399 -2.91 -18.18 -16.28
N SER A 400 -2.72 -18.38 -17.59
CA SER A 400 -1.59 -17.80 -18.31
C SER A 400 -1.84 -16.35 -18.72
N SER A 401 -3.11 -15.93 -18.79
CA SER A 401 -3.50 -14.61 -19.28
C SER A 401 -2.99 -13.46 -18.40
N ARG A 402 -2.85 -12.29 -19.03
CA ARG A 402 -2.55 -11.05 -18.30
C ARG A 402 -3.67 -10.64 -17.34
N LEU A 403 -4.94 -10.96 -17.67
CA LEU A 403 -6.09 -10.71 -16.80
C LEU A 403 -5.94 -11.44 -15.46
N PHE A 404 -5.56 -12.72 -15.48
CA PHE A 404 -5.32 -13.47 -14.24
C PHE A 404 -4.10 -12.96 -13.47
N PHE A 405 -3.03 -12.56 -14.17
CA PHE A 405 -1.86 -11.98 -13.50
C PHE A 405 -2.21 -10.68 -12.76
N ASP A 406 -2.97 -9.78 -13.39
CA ASP A 406 -3.44 -8.55 -12.75
C ASP A 406 -4.46 -8.83 -11.63
N TYR A 407 -5.33 -9.83 -11.80
CA TYR A 407 -6.21 -10.32 -10.73
C TYR A 407 -5.41 -10.79 -9.51
N TRP A 408 -4.37 -11.60 -9.73
CA TRP A 408 -3.50 -12.08 -8.65
C TRP A 408 -2.81 -10.92 -7.91
N LEU A 409 -2.32 -9.89 -8.61
CA LEU A 409 -1.79 -8.69 -7.96
C LEU A 409 -2.86 -7.91 -7.18
N THR A 410 -4.11 -7.96 -7.65
CA THR A 410 -5.25 -7.26 -7.06
C THR A 410 -5.70 -7.86 -5.72
N VAL A 411 -5.78 -9.19 -5.63
CA VAL A 411 -6.28 -9.90 -4.44
C VAL A 411 -5.20 -10.67 -3.67
N GLY A 412 -3.99 -10.75 -4.21
CA GLY A 412 -2.85 -11.42 -3.59
C GLY A 412 -1.91 -10.47 -2.86
N ASP A 413 -0.85 -11.03 -2.29
CA ASP A 413 0.17 -10.28 -1.52
C ASP A 413 1.39 -9.89 -2.38
N GLY A 414 1.30 -10.04 -3.70
CA GLY A 414 2.41 -9.81 -4.63
C GLY A 414 3.53 -10.86 -4.56
N PHE A 415 3.31 -12.02 -3.93
CA PHE A 415 4.31 -13.08 -3.87
C PHE A 415 3.70 -14.49 -3.90
N HIS A 416 2.85 -14.82 -2.95
CA HIS A 416 2.21 -16.12 -2.87
C HIS A 416 1.07 -16.21 -3.88
N LEU A 417 1.08 -17.29 -4.66
CA LEU A 417 -0.05 -17.69 -5.47
C LEU A 417 -0.72 -18.86 -4.76
N THR A 418 -1.74 -18.54 -3.95
CA THR A 418 -2.43 -19.56 -3.15
C THR A 418 -3.43 -20.32 -4.01
N LYS A 419 -3.75 -21.56 -3.62
CA LYS A 419 -4.83 -22.33 -4.23
C LYS A 419 -6.16 -21.57 -4.17
N SER A 420 -6.46 -20.89 -3.06
CA SER A 420 -7.69 -20.08 -2.93
C SER A 420 -7.75 -18.99 -3.99
N THR A 421 -6.67 -18.24 -4.18
CA THR A 421 -6.59 -17.19 -5.22
C THR A 421 -6.84 -17.77 -6.61
N ILE A 422 -6.26 -18.92 -6.92
CA ILE A 422 -6.48 -19.57 -8.22
C ILE A 422 -7.95 -19.99 -8.40
N LEU A 423 -8.51 -20.67 -7.39
CA LEU A 423 -9.87 -21.21 -7.48
C LEU A 423 -10.95 -20.12 -7.47
N ASN A 424 -10.71 -19.00 -6.79
CA ASN A 424 -11.63 -17.87 -6.69
C ASN A 424 -11.58 -16.92 -7.89
N PHE A 425 -10.71 -17.16 -8.88
CA PHE A 425 -10.70 -16.35 -10.10
C PHE A 425 -12.09 -16.36 -10.75
N PRO A 426 -12.75 -15.21 -10.94
CA PRO A 426 -13.99 -15.14 -11.69
C PRO A 426 -13.73 -15.61 -13.11
N LEU A 427 -14.54 -16.54 -13.59
CA LEU A 427 -14.56 -17.01 -14.96
C LEU A 427 -15.87 -16.51 -15.59
N ALA A 428 -15.93 -15.20 -15.81
CA ALA A 428 -17.11 -14.56 -16.38
C ALA A 428 -17.46 -15.19 -17.73
N GLN A 429 -18.75 -15.25 -18.07
CA GLN A 429 -19.23 -15.91 -19.28
C GLN A 429 -18.44 -15.50 -20.55
N HIS A 430 -18.24 -14.19 -20.76
CA HIS A 430 -17.50 -13.69 -21.93
C HIS A 430 -16.03 -14.13 -21.95
N VAL A 431 -15.38 -14.27 -20.79
CA VAL A 431 -14.02 -14.80 -20.67
C VAL A 431 -13.98 -16.28 -20.99
N GLU A 432 -14.97 -17.04 -20.48
CA GLU A 432 -15.07 -18.47 -20.76
C GLU A 432 -15.30 -18.75 -22.25
N GLU A 433 -16.19 -18.00 -22.90
CA GLU A 433 -16.48 -18.10 -24.34
C GLU A 433 -15.24 -17.79 -25.18
N GLU A 434 -14.51 -16.72 -24.86
CA GLU A 434 -13.29 -16.36 -25.57
C GLU A 434 -12.17 -17.40 -25.37
N LEU A 435 -12.04 -17.95 -24.16
CA LEU A 435 -11.10 -19.05 -23.90
C LEU A 435 -11.47 -20.32 -24.67
N GLN A 436 -12.76 -20.61 -24.84
CA GLN A 436 -13.21 -21.74 -25.65
C GLN A 436 -12.85 -21.55 -27.13
N ARG A 437 -12.96 -20.32 -27.65
CA ARG A 437 -12.54 -19.95 -29.01
C ARG A 437 -11.03 -20.12 -29.20
N LEU A 438 -10.23 -19.74 -28.20
CA LEU A 438 -8.76 -19.76 -28.23
C LEU A 438 -8.12 -21.11 -27.84
N GLN A 439 -8.91 -22.17 -27.67
CA GLN A 439 -8.39 -23.49 -27.29
C GLN A 439 -7.33 -24.06 -28.26
N PRO A 440 -7.45 -23.92 -29.60
CA PRO A 440 -6.41 -24.38 -30.53
C PRO A 440 -5.04 -23.73 -30.24
N GLU A 441 -5.03 -22.42 -29.98
CA GLU A 441 -3.85 -21.62 -29.68
C GLU A 441 -3.26 -22.00 -28.32
N VAL A 442 -4.10 -22.10 -27.29
CA VAL A 442 -3.67 -22.53 -25.94
C VAL A 442 -3.09 -23.95 -25.98
N ARG A 443 -3.69 -24.85 -26.77
CA ARG A 443 -3.16 -26.20 -26.98
C ARG A 443 -1.79 -26.16 -27.66
N LYS A 444 -1.62 -25.34 -28.70
CA LYS A 444 -0.33 -25.16 -29.38
C LYS A 444 0.72 -24.58 -28.43
N MET A 445 0.36 -23.58 -27.63
CA MET A 445 1.21 -22.99 -26.58
C MET A 445 1.68 -24.07 -25.59
N TRP A 446 0.77 -24.91 -25.08
CA TRP A 446 1.12 -25.99 -24.15
C TRP A 446 2.01 -27.07 -24.77
N ARG A 447 1.74 -27.46 -26.02
CA ARG A 447 2.59 -28.42 -26.76
C ARG A 447 4.00 -27.88 -26.96
N ASN A 448 4.15 -26.58 -27.18
CA ASN A 448 5.43 -25.91 -27.42
C ASN A 448 6.09 -25.37 -26.14
N ARG A 449 5.62 -25.74 -24.94
CA ARG A 449 6.02 -25.16 -23.65
C ARG A 449 7.53 -25.10 -23.39
N ASN A 450 8.31 -26.04 -23.92
CA ASN A 450 9.76 -26.07 -23.74
C ASN A 450 10.47 -24.82 -24.29
N HIS A 451 9.89 -24.15 -25.29
CA HIS A 451 10.40 -22.85 -25.79
C HIS A 451 10.25 -21.72 -24.76
N PHE A 452 9.34 -21.88 -23.81
CA PHE A 452 9.01 -20.91 -22.77
C PHE A 452 9.61 -21.31 -21.40
N GLN A 453 10.51 -22.30 -21.38
CA GLN A 453 11.10 -22.78 -20.16
C GLN A 453 12.03 -21.72 -19.53
N LYS A 454 11.84 -21.50 -18.23
CA LYS A 454 12.74 -20.77 -17.35
C LYS A 454 13.27 -21.75 -16.32
N ALA A 455 14.58 -21.75 -16.11
CA ALA A 455 15.21 -22.54 -15.07
C ALA A 455 15.73 -21.60 -13.98
N LYS A 456 15.52 -21.98 -12.72
CA LYS A 456 16.09 -21.27 -11.57
C LYS A 456 16.73 -22.25 -10.61
N LEU A 457 17.96 -21.96 -10.19
CA LEU A 457 18.63 -22.72 -9.14
C LEU A 457 18.21 -22.14 -7.78
N ASN A 458 17.64 -22.97 -6.90
CA ASN A 458 17.37 -22.62 -5.51
C ASN A 458 17.98 -23.70 -4.61
N ASN A 459 18.95 -23.33 -3.76
CA ASN A 459 19.62 -24.25 -2.83
C ASN A 459 20.12 -25.56 -3.48
N GLY A 460 20.73 -25.45 -4.66
CA GLY A 460 21.25 -26.62 -5.41
C GLY A 460 20.20 -27.45 -6.17
N ARG A 461 18.90 -27.18 -5.98
CA ARG A 461 17.82 -27.80 -6.79
C ARG A 461 17.44 -26.87 -7.95
N GLN A 462 17.41 -27.42 -9.15
CA GLN A 462 16.93 -26.71 -10.33
C GLN A 462 15.40 -26.82 -10.39
N THR A 463 14.72 -25.70 -10.28
CA THR A 463 13.28 -25.62 -10.54
C THR A 463 13.08 -25.20 -11.98
N LYS A 464 12.29 -25.98 -12.74
CA LYS A 464 11.85 -25.62 -14.09
C LYS A 464 10.42 -25.08 -14.02
N SER A 465 10.17 -23.97 -14.72
CA SER A 465 8.83 -23.44 -14.91
C SER A 465 8.65 -22.93 -16.33
N PHE A 466 7.42 -22.87 -16.82
CA PHE A 466 7.09 -22.27 -18.11
C PHE A 466 6.47 -20.91 -17.90
N ASP A 467 6.96 -19.93 -18.65
CA ASP A 467 6.50 -18.55 -18.66
C ASP A 467 5.78 -18.25 -19.98
N PHE A 468 4.45 -18.29 -19.95
CA PHE A 468 3.64 -18.04 -21.13
C PHE A 468 3.28 -16.57 -21.33
N SER A 469 3.78 -15.64 -20.51
CA SER A 469 3.35 -14.24 -20.51
C SER A 469 3.42 -13.55 -21.89
N ALA A 470 4.39 -13.94 -22.74
CA ALA A 470 4.58 -13.39 -24.08
C ALA A 470 3.61 -13.92 -25.15
N VAL A 471 2.92 -15.03 -24.88
CA VAL A 471 2.08 -15.75 -25.87
C VAL A 471 0.68 -16.12 -25.34
N ALA A 472 0.39 -15.74 -24.10
CA ALA A 472 -0.88 -16.04 -23.46
C ALA A 472 -2.04 -15.27 -24.11
N PRO A 473 -3.28 -15.81 -24.02
CA PRO A 473 -4.48 -15.11 -24.46
C PRO A 473 -4.59 -13.69 -23.87
N SER A 474 -4.93 -12.72 -24.73
CA SER A 474 -5.38 -11.41 -24.26
C SER A 474 -6.86 -11.50 -23.92
N LEU A 475 -7.18 -11.51 -22.62
CA LEU A 475 -8.56 -11.59 -22.13
C LEU A 475 -9.11 -10.23 -21.70
N TYR A 476 -8.37 -9.14 -21.92
CA TYR A 476 -8.97 -7.80 -21.84
C TYR A 476 -9.85 -7.62 -23.06
N VAL A 477 -11.16 -7.59 -22.85
CA VAL A 477 -12.08 -7.21 -23.90
C VAL A 477 -12.05 -5.68 -23.97
N ASN A 478 -11.43 -5.14 -25.02
CA ASN A 478 -11.63 -3.74 -25.38
C ASN A 478 -13.09 -3.57 -25.80
N GLY A 479 -13.87 -2.82 -25.02
CA GLY A 479 -15.16 -2.28 -25.43
C GLY A 479 -16.38 -3.15 -25.13
N ARG A 480 -17.02 -2.88 -23.99
CA ARG A 480 -18.40 -2.39 -24.00
C ARG A 480 -18.46 -1.11 -23.20
#